data_AF-A0A2H5ZR29-F1
#
_entry.id   AF-A0A2H5ZR29-F1
#
_cell.length_a   1.000
_cell.length_b   1.000
_cell.length_c   1.000
_cell.angle_alpha   90.00
_cell.angle_beta   90.00
_cell.angle_gamma   90.00
#
_symmetry.space_group_name_H-M   'P 1'
#
loop_
_entity.id
_entity.type
_entity.pdbx_description
1 polymer ?
#
loop_
_entity_poly.entity_id
_entity_poly.type
_entity_poly.pdbx_seq_one_letter_code
_entity_poly.pdbx_strand_id
1 'polypeptide(L)'
;MRNPAFGHRADRTLPRYFYVLRNRDGEARLPVYWEPRPASRDPLVREVYRVRVAGRTLEAGNLHVLGDRLRDALGSLLATGQPPRFWLVNGACASPVYREGEAYVALTDGPRLWGKDLAELVGRYAHYLASCNGGRRAPVSVALFSPADLDVHWPELVWTGPGVWIPVFGVDGRLTAFGPRDRTWSVPAGPGAVLELWERVGNDLVACGLLQHPAALWGSEVSDSTRGALLASSEPTGLTLRFVHFHPSGAGRVTLPIRRLEGRVFASCGELSCLHVAPDPGTLREYLSAHLAQAGVVAGLQDVVLEEDGGASLHRLVRAERLPVGLASSHA
;
A
#
# COMPACT_ATOMS: atom_id res chain seq x y z
N MET A 1 30.80 4.66 10.18
CA MET A 1 31.95 3.78 9.84
C MET A 1 31.70 3.18 8.46
N ARG A 2 32.74 3.02 7.62
CA ARG A 2 32.67 2.62 6.19
C ARG A 2 32.33 1.12 6.04
N ASN A 3 31.48 0.76 5.09
CA ASN A 3 31.20 -0.65 4.79
C ASN A 3 32.44 -1.31 4.13
N PRO A 4 32.97 -2.44 4.64
CA PRO A 4 34.19 -3.08 4.13
C PRO A 4 34.08 -3.69 2.71
N ALA A 5 32.89 -3.72 2.10
CA ALA A 5 32.65 -4.42 0.83
C ALA A 5 32.89 -3.62 -0.47
N PHE A 6 33.49 -2.42 -0.43
CA PHE A 6 33.56 -1.56 -1.62
C PHE A 6 34.83 -1.72 -2.48
N GLY A 7 34.67 -2.31 -3.67
CA GLY A 7 35.57 -2.17 -4.83
C GLY A 7 35.13 -1.06 -5.81
N HIS A 8 35.94 -0.77 -6.84
CA HIS A 8 35.79 0.37 -7.76
C HIS A 8 34.52 0.38 -8.65
N ARG A 9 33.69 -0.66 -8.62
CA ARG A 9 32.33 -0.68 -9.21
C ARG A 9 31.29 -0.83 -8.11
N ALA A 10 31.12 0.24 -7.35
CA ALA A 10 30.13 0.33 -6.29
C ALA A 10 28.71 0.34 -6.89
N ASP A 11 27.89 -0.64 -6.53
CA ASP A 11 26.46 -0.61 -6.80
C ASP A 11 25.82 0.58 -6.07
N ARG A 12 25.14 1.46 -6.82
CA ARG A 12 24.49 2.66 -6.29
C ARG A 12 23.26 2.34 -5.44
N THR A 13 22.79 1.10 -5.48
CA THR A 13 21.67 0.61 -4.68
C THR A 13 22.08 0.14 -3.28
N LEU A 14 23.39 0.02 -3.01
CA LEU A 14 23.91 -0.41 -1.70
C LEU A 14 24.37 0.79 -0.85
N PRO A 15 24.03 0.82 0.45
CA PRO A 15 24.49 1.87 1.34
C PRO A 15 26.01 1.82 1.53
N ARG A 16 26.65 2.99 1.40
CA ARG A 16 28.10 3.12 1.52
C ARG A 16 28.56 3.38 2.96
N TYR A 17 27.72 4.07 3.72
CA TYR A 17 27.93 4.38 5.13
C TYR A 17 26.63 4.18 5.90
N PHE A 18 26.73 4.20 7.22
CA PHE A 18 25.58 4.24 8.11
C PHE A 18 25.79 5.32 9.16
N TYR A 19 24.76 6.11 9.42
CA TYR A 19 24.63 6.79 10.71
C TYR A 19 24.02 5.83 11.70
N VAL A 20 24.57 5.86 12.92
CA VAL A 20 24.11 5.01 14.01
C VAL A 20 23.60 5.93 15.10
N LEU A 21 22.31 5.82 15.41
CA LEU A 21 21.69 6.53 16.52
C LEU A 21 21.37 5.54 17.61
N ARG A 22 21.74 5.90 18.84
CA ARG A 22 21.45 5.11 20.03
C ARG A 22 20.45 5.87 20.86
N ASN A 23 19.33 5.23 21.17
CA ASN A 23 18.36 5.71 22.14
C ASN A 23 18.22 4.68 23.28
N ARG A 24 17.28 4.90 24.20
CA ARG A 24 17.02 3.95 25.29
C ARG A 24 16.45 2.61 24.81
N ASP A 25 15.80 2.62 23.64
CA ASP A 25 15.05 1.50 23.09
C ASP A 25 15.87 0.63 22.11
N GLY A 26 17.07 1.09 21.73
CA GLY A 26 17.98 0.35 20.87
C GLY A 26 18.89 1.22 20.00
N GLU A 27 19.36 0.61 18.91
CA GLU A 27 20.24 1.23 17.92
C GLU A 27 19.50 1.30 16.58
N ALA A 28 19.24 2.52 16.09
CA ALA A 28 18.72 2.77 14.76
C ALA A 28 19.88 2.99 13.77
N ARG A 29 19.82 2.34 12.62
CA ARG A 29 20.88 2.40 11.59
C ARG A 29 20.33 3.01 10.31
N LEU A 30 20.76 4.23 10.00
CA LEU A 30 20.29 4.92 8.80
C LEU A 30 21.28 4.69 7.65
N PRO A 31 20.84 4.03 6.56
CA PRO A 31 21.68 3.81 5.39
C PRO A 31 21.99 5.14 4.70
N VAL A 32 23.26 5.37 4.41
CA VAL A 32 23.74 6.52 3.63
C VAL A 32 24.20 6.04 2.27
N TYR A 33 23.45 6.47 1.25
CA TYR A 33 23.75 6.21 -0.15
C TYR A 33 24.72 7.26 -0.68
N TRP A 34 25.53 6.86 -1.64
CA TRP A 34 26.53 7.72 -2.27
C TRP A 34 26.33 7.71 -3.78
N GLU A 35 26.23 8.91 -4.35
CA GLU A 35 26.16 9.10 -5.78
C GLU A 35 27.33 9.97 -6.25
N PRO A 36 28.26 9.44 -7.06
CA PRO A 36 29.28 10.27 -7.70
C PRO A 36 28.64 11.14 -8.78
N ARG A 37 28.98 12.43 -8.80
CA ARG A 37 28.52 13.41 -9.80
C ARG A 37 29.66 14.03 -10.60
N PRO A 38 30.43 13.23 -11.36
CA PRO A 38 31.58 13.73 -12.12
C PRO A 38 31.20 14.68 -13.28
N ALA A 39 29.94 14.67 -13.71
CA ALA A 39 29.42 15.52 -14.80
C ALA A 39 28.48 16.64 -14.31
N SER A 40 28.50 16.98 -13.02
CA SER A 40 27.72 18.10 -12.48
C SER A 40 28.14 19.42 -13.12
N ARG A 41 27.19 20.33 -13.36
CA ARG A 41 27.47 21.71 -13.82
C ARG A 41 28.22 22.53 -12.77
N ASP A 42 28.11 22.14 -11.50
CA ASP A 42 28.89 22.71 -10.41
C ASP A 42 30.20 21.91 -10.22
N PRO A 43 31.38 22.49 -10.53
CA PRO A 43 32.66 21.78 -10.47
C PRO A 43 33.10 21.43 -9.05
N LEU A 44 32.46 22.00 -8.02
CA LEU A 44 32.74 21.70 -6.60
C LEU A 44 31.95 20.48 -6.10
N VAL A 45 30.83 20.14 -6.73
CA VAL A 45 29.98 19.01 -6.33
C VAL A 45 30.40 17.74 -7.06
N ARG A 46 31.41 17.07 -6.51
CA ARG A 46 31.94 15.80 -7.07
C ARG A 46 31.14 14.57 -6.65
N GLU A 47 30.45 14.65 -5.52
CA GLU A 47 29.68 13.56 -4.94
C GLU A 47 28.53 14.08 -4.08
N VAL A 48 27.48 13.27 -3.93
CA VAL A 48 26.33 13.55 -3.08
C VAL A 48 26.08 12.34 -2.20
N TYR A 49 25.91 12.60 -0.90
CA TYR A 49 25.49 11.64 0.09
C TYR A 49 24.02 11.86 0.41
N ARG A 50 23.25 10.77 0.49
CA ARG A 50 21.80 10.82 0.71
C ARG A 50 21.40 9.91 1.86
N VAL A 51 20.53 10.40 2.73
CA VAL A 51 19.87 9.63 3.79
C VAL A 51 18.40 9.97 3.80
N ARG A 52 17.54 8.99 4.10
CA ARG A 52 16.11 9.24 4.31
C ARG A 52 15.80 9.27 5.81
N VAL A 53 14.94 10.20 6.22
CA VAL A 53 14.44 10.32 7.58
C VAL A 53 13.03 10.90 7.56
N ALA A 54 12.09 10.26 8.25
CA ALA A 54 10.67 10.64 8.31
C ALA A 54 10.08 11.00 6.92
N GLY A 55 10.37 10.20 5.89
CA GLY A 55 9.89 10.39 4.52
C GLY A 55 10.59 11.48 3.72
N ARG A 56 11.60 12.14 4.29
CA ARG A 56 12.37 13.20 3.63
C ARG A 56 13.73 12.68 3.22
N THR A 57 14.11 12.94 1.97
CA THR A 57 15.48 12.72 1.50
C THR A 57 16.33 13.94 1.87
N LEU A 58 17.33 13.74 2.72
CA LEU A 58 18.37 14.71 3.02
C LEU A 58 19.58 14.42 2.15
N GLU A 59 20.11 15.44 1.49
CA GLU A 59 21.30 15.32 0.63
C GLU A 59 22.38 16.31 1.06
N ALA A 60 23.66 15.94 0.96
CA ALA A 60 24.78 16.87 1.12
C ALA A 60 26.03 16.41 0.36
N GLY A 61 26.93 17.34 0.04
CA GLY A 61 28.19 17.04 -0.65
C GLY A 61 29.25 16.35 0.21
N ASN A 62 29.05 16.28 1.53
CA ASN A 62 29.92 15.55 2.45
C ASN A 62 29.13 15.02 3.66
N LEU A 63 29.69 14.01 4.33
CA LEU A 63 29.06 13.34 5.47
C LEU A 63 28.95 14.22 6.73
N HIS A 64 29.77 15.27 6.89
CA HIS A 64 29.65 16.13 8.06
C HIS A 64 28.37 16.99 7.99
N VAL A 65 28.20 17.69 6.86
CA VAL A 65 27.01 18.52 6.58
C VAL A 65 25.74 17.67 6.54
N LEU A 66 25.81 16.44 6.02
CA LEU A 66 24.67 15.51 6.06
C LEU A 66 24.29 15.16 7.51
N GLY A 67 25.29 14.97 8.37
CA GLY A 67 25.09 14.71 9.80
C GLY A 67 24.44 15.88 10.53
N ASP A 68 24.83 17.12 10.22
CA ASP A 68 24.20 18.33 10.78
C ASP A 68 22.73 18.43 10.37
N ARG A 69 22.43 18.29 9.08
CA ARG A 69 21.05 18.27 8.55
C ARG A 69 20.20 17.16 9.18
N LEU A 70 20.80 15.99 9.40
CA LEU A 70 20.12 14.87 10.05
C LEU A 70 19.79 15.21 11.50
N ARG A 71 20.72 15.81 12.26
CA ARG A 71 20.45 16.24 13.65
C ARG A 71 19.32 17.27 13.71
N ASP A 72 19.31 18.25 12.80
CA ASP A 72 18.26 19.26 12.75
C ASP A 72 16.88 18.65 12.43
N ALA A 73 16.84 17.72 11.47
CA ALA A 73 15.61 17.02 11.11
C ALA A 73 15.07 16.17 12.27
N LEU A 74 15.95 15.45 12.97
CA LEU A 74 15.58 14.65 14.13
C LEU A 74 15.15 15.50 15.33
N GLY A 75 15.84 16.63 15.57
CA GLY A 75 15.46 17.58 16.61
C GLY A 75 14.04 18.12 16.39
N SER A 76 13.68 18.40 15.14
CA SER A 76 12.33 18.82 14.76
C SER A 76 11.30 17.71 14.97
N LEU A 77 11.64 16.46 14.61
CA LEU A 77 10.76 15.30 14.75
C LEU A 77 10.45 14.98 16.22
N LEU A 78 11.42 15.19 17.11
CA LEU A 78 11.35 14.88 18.53
C LEU A 78 10.92 16.07 19.40
N ALA A 79 10.61 17.23 18.81
CA ALA A 79 10.27 18.45 19.54
C ALA A 79 9.06 18.25 20.48
N THR A 80 8.15 17.33 20.15
CA THR A 80 6.97 16.98 20.96
C THR A 80 7.22 15.88 22.00
N GLY A 81 8.46 15.46 22.21
CA GLY A 81 8.86 14.44 23.20
C GLY A 81 8.66 12.98 22.76
N GLN A 82 7.83 12.75 21.74
CA GLN A 82 7.64 11.45 21.09
C GLN A 82 7.54 11.62 19.57
N PRO A 83 8.09 10.69 18.78
CA PRO A 83 7.93 10.73 17.33
C PRO A 83 6.48 10.39 16.93
N PRO A 84 5.99 10.90 15.79
CA PRO A 84 4.72 10.45 15.22
C PRO A 84 4.75 8.95 14.93
N ARG A 85 3.60 8.28 15.10
CA ARG A 85 3.43 6.87 14.76
C ARG A 85 3.04 6.68 13.30
N PHE A 86 2.25 7.59 12.76
CA PHE A 86 1.83 7.58 11.36
C PHE A 86 1.87 8.97 10.76
N TRP A 87 1.72 9.07 9.45
CA TRP A 87 1.35 10.29 8.74
C TRP A 87 0.11 10.06 7.91
N LEU A 88 -0.83 11.00 7.95
CA LEU A 88 -1.88 11.12 6.94
C LEU A 88 -1.31 11.86 5.76
N VAL A 89 -1.37 11.27 4.56
CA VAL A 89 -0.79 11.87 3.37
C VAL A 89 -1.85 12.10 2.30
N ASN A 90 -1.84 13.30 1.74
CA ASN A 90 -2.68 13.71 0.62
C ASN A 90 -1.83 14.53 -0.35
N GLY A 91 -1.35 13.90 -1.42
CA GLY A 91 -0.43 14.54 -2.36
C GLY A 91 0.85 15.01 -1.66
N ALA A 92 1.12 16.32 -1.70
CA ALA A 92 2.27 16.93 -1.04
C ALA A 92 2.03 17.27 0.45
N CYS A 93 0.79 17.19 0.92
CA CYS A 93 0.44 17.51 2.30
C CYS A 93 0.55 16.27 3.19
N ALA A 94 1.27 16.38 4.31
CA ALA A 94 1.43 15.31 5.27
C ALA A 94 1.19 15.82 6.69
N SER A 95 0.30 15.17 7.43
CA SER A 95 -0.02 15.52 8.82
C SER A 95 0.46 14.40 9.75
N PRO A 96 1.33 14.69 10.75
CA PRO A 96 1.80 13.67 11.69
C PRO A 96 0.66 13.21 12.60
N VAL A 97 0.66 11.92 12.90
CA VAL A 97 -0.34 11.24 13.74
C VAL A 97 0.36 10.65 14.95
N TYR A 98 -0.15 11.01 16.12
CA TYR A 98 0.32 10.54 17.40
C TYR A 98 -0.70 9.61 18.04
N ARG A 99 -0.24 8.82 19.00
CA ARG A 99 -1.10 8.07 19.90
C ARG A 99 -1.25 8.87 21.20
N GLU A 100 -2.47 9.24 21.54
CA GLU A 100 -2.81 9.90 22.81
C GLU A 100 -3.88 9.07 23.53
N GLY A 101 -3.46 8.28 24.53
CA GLY A 101 -4.33 7.32 25.20
C GLY A 101 -4.88 6.28 24.24
N GLU A 102 -6.21 6.21 24.14
CA GLU A 102 -6.92 5.26 23.26
C GLU A 102 -7.18 5.80 21.84
N ALA A 103 -6.78 7.03 21.53
CA ALA A 103 -7.07 7.69 20.26
C ALA A 103 -5.82 7.98 19.42
N TYR A 104 -6.00 7.93 18.10
CA TYR A 104 -5.08 8.53 17.15
C TYR A 104 -5.40 10.00 16.97
N VAL A 105 -4.36 10.85 17.01
CA VAL A 105 -4.50 12.31 16.91
C VAL A 105 -3.63 12.83 15.78
N ALA A 106 -4.25 13.39 14.75
CA ALA A 106 -3.54 14.08 13.66
C ALA A 106 -3.40 15.57 13.99
N LEU A 107 -2.18 16.08 13.88
CA LEU A 107 -1.90 17.52 13.91
C LEU A 107 -1.97 18.04 12.47
N THR A 108 -3.01 18.81 12.17
CA THR A 108 -3.17 19.48 10.88
C THR A 108 -2.83 20.97 11.02
N ASP A 109 -2.72 21.69 9.90
CA ASP A 109 -2.56 23.16 9.92
C ASP A 109 -3.80 23.89 10.48
N GLY A 110 -4.92 23.18 10.69
CA GLY A 110 -6.15 23.70 11.27
C GLY A 110 -6.52 22.94 12.55
N PRO A 111 -7.71 22.32 12.63
CA PRO A 111 -8.13 21.60 13.82
C PRO A 111 -7.28 20.35 14.03
N ARG A 112 -7.05 20.01 15.30
CA ARG A 112 -6.63 18.66 15.65
C ARG A 112 -7.77 17.70 15.30
N LEU A 113 -7.43 16.53 14.75
CA LEU A 113 -8.40 15.49 14.42
C LEU A 113 -8.11 14.26 15.27
N TRP A 114 -9.17 13.69 15.84
CA TRP A 114 -9.10 12.47 16.65
C TRP A 114 -9.81 11.33 15.93
N GLY A 115 -9.34 10.10 16.09
CA GLY A 115 -10.02 8.88 15.65
C GLY A 115 -9.71 7.72 16.59
N LYS A 116 -10.67 6.83 16.79
CA LYS A 116 -10.47 5.61 17.61
C LYS A 116 -9.59 4.59 16.90
N ASP A 117 -9.57 4.65 15.58
CA ASP A 117 -8.70 3.88 14.70
C ASP A 117 -8.27 4.72 13.49
N LEU A 118 -7.38 4.14 12.68
CA LEU A 118 -6.88 4.80 11.47
C LEU A 118 -7.97 5.03 10.43
N ALA A 119 -8.96 4.13 10.32
CA ALA A 119 -10.06 4.26 9.36
C ALA A 119 -10.91 5.49 9.66
N GLU A 120 -11.30 5.68 10.92
CA GLU A 120 -12.03 6.86 11.38
C GLU A 120 -11.21 8.13 11.17
N LEU A 121 -9.91 8.10 11.50
CA LEU A 121 -9.04 9.27 11.35
C LEU A 121 -8.85 9.66 9.87
N VAL A 122 -8.65 8.69 8.97
CA VAL A 122 -8.57 8.89 7.52
C VAL A 122 -9.87 9.49 6.99
N GLY A 123 -11.02 8.96 7.41
CA GLY A 123 -12.34 9.48 7.02
C GLY A 123 -12.55 10.93 7.47
N ARG A 124 -12.18 11.25 8.71
CA ARG A 124 -12.27 12.62 9.26
C ARG A 124 -11.33 13.59 8.54
N TYR A 125 -10.11 13.17 8.23
CA TYR A 125 -9.16 14.01 7.49
C TYR A 125 -9.59 14.21 6.04
N ALA A 126 -10.09 13.17 5.37
CA ALA A 126 -10.66 13.31 4.03
C ALA A 126 -11.87 14.26 4.01
N HIS A 127 -12.71 14.23 5.05
CA HIS A 127 -13.81 15.18 5.22
C HIS A 127 -13.31 16.61 5.45
N TYR A 128 -12.31 16.79 6.32
CA TYR A 128 -11.67 18.08 6.54
C TYR A 128 -11.10 18.66 5.24
N LEU A 129 -10.31 17.88 4.50
CA LEU A 129 -9.76 18.29 3.21
C LEU A 129 -10.86 18.66 2.20
N ALA A 130 -11.94 17.89 2.17
CA ALA A 130 -13.08 18.22 1.32
C ALA A 130 -13.72 19.55 1.72
N SER A 131 -13.86 19.84 3.02
CA SER A 131 -14.39 21.12 3.50
C SER A 131 -13.50 22.32 3.10
N CYS A 132 -12.18 22.13 3.05
CA CYS A 132 -11.24 23.15 2.57
C CYS A 132 -11.23 23.32 1.04
N ASN A 133 -11.52 22.25 0.30
CA ASN A 133 -11.39 22.20 -1.17
C ASN A 133 -12.75 22.20 -1.92
N GLY A 134 -13.78 22.85 -1.36
CA GLY A 134 -15.08 23.00 -2.02
C GLY A 134 -15.84 21.68 -2.24
N GLY A 135 -15.70 20.72 -1.32
CA GLY A 135 -16.43 19.45 -1.30
C GLY A 135 -15.73 18.28 -2.01
N ARG A 136 -14.60 18.50 -2.68
CA ARG A 136 -13.87 17.41 -3.34
C ARG A 136 -13.09 16.57 -2.33
N ARG A 137 -13.48 15.30 -2.17
CA ARG A 137 -12.69 14.34 -1.40
C ARG A 137 -11.47 13.93 -2.20
N ALA A 138 -10.30 14.21 -1.65
CA ALA A 138 -9.04 13.75 -2.20
C ALA A 138 -8.62 12.43 -1.52
N PRO A 139 -7.91 11.53 -2.22
CA PRO A 139 -7.47 10.26 -1.64
C PRO A 139 -6.49 10.53 -0.50
N VAL A 140 -6.73 9.89 0.64
CA VAL A 140 -5.88 9.99 1.82
C VAL A 140 -5.28 8.61 2.05
N SER A 141 -3.96 8.53 2.06
CA SER A 141 -3.22 7.33 2.44
C SER A 141 -2.56 7.53 3.80
N VAL A 142 -2.09 6.45 4.41
CA VAL A 142 -1.39 6.46 5.71
C VAL A 142 0.00 5.91 5.52
N ALA A 143 1.02 6.59 6.03
CA ALA A 143 2.39 6.07 6.11
C ALA A 143 2.74 5.75 7.57
N LEU A 144 3.44 4.64 7.80
CA LEU A 144 3.89 4.18 9.13
C LEU A 144 5.28 4.70 9.43
N PHE A 145 5.50 5.30 10.60
CA PHE A 145 6.85 5.57 11.09
C PHE A 145 7.48 4.29 11.64
N SER A 146 8.71 3.98 11.23
CA SER A 146 9.49 2.94 11.86
C SER A 146 10.59 3.54 12.74
N PRO A 147 10.56 3.31 14.06
CA PRO A 147 11.66 3.71 14.94
C PRO A 147 12.99 3.01 14.63
N ALA A 148 12.96 1.84 13.97
CA ALA A 148 14.15 1.04 13.70
C ALA A 148 15.07 1.68 12.64
N ASP A 149 14.48 2.34 11.64
CA ASP A 149 15.21 3.02 10.57
C ASP A 149 14.95 4.54 10.50
N LEU A 150 14.07 5.06 11.38
CA LEU A 150 13.64 6.45 11.45
C LEU A 150 13.04 6.98 10.13
N ASP A 151 12.45 6.12 9.31
CA ASP A 151 11.79 6.49 8.06
C ASP A 151 10.27 6.17 8.08
N VAL A 152 9.58 6.63 7.03
CA VAL A 152 8.17 6.30 6.79
C VAL A 152 8.03 5.23 5.72
N HIS A 153 7.15 4.28 6.00
CA HIS A 153 6.84 3.14 5.15
C HIS A 153 5.42 3.29 4.62
N TRP A 154 5.27 3.13 3.31
CA TRP A 154 3.96 3.13 2.67
C TRP A 154 3.28 1.78 2.84
N PRO A 155 1.93 1.73 2.78
CA PRO A 155 1.23 0.46 2.81
C PRO A 155 1.64 -0.40 1.62
N GLU A 156 1.87 -1.68 1.88
CA GLU A 156 2.02 -2.71 0.85
C GLU A 156 0.67 -3.02 0.19
N LEU A 157 -0.41 -2.86 0.96
CA LEU A 157 -1.80 -2.89 0.53
C LEU A 157 -2.67 -2.35 1.68
N VAL A 158 -3.95 -2.17 1.38
CA VAL A 158 -4.99 -1.91 2.38
C VAL A 158 -6.07 -2.97 2.26
N TRP A 159 -6.38 -3.69 3.34
CA TRP A 159 -7.56 -4.55 3.39
C TRP A 159 -8.81 -3.69 3.58
N THR A 160 -9.71 -3.78 2.62
CA THR A 160 -10.98 -3.03 2.59
C THR A 160 -12.14 -4.01 2.61
N GLY A 161 -13.20 -3.65 3.33
CA GLY A 161 -14.44 -4.41 3.43
C GLY A 161 -15.59 -3.51 3.89
N PRO A 162 -16.82 -4.06 4.05
CA PRO A 162 -17.94 -3.31 4.62
C PRO A 162 -17.59 -2.75 6.00
N GLY A 163 -17.39 -1.42 6.09
CA GLY A 163 -17.01 -0.74 7.33
C GLY A 163 -15.58 -1.02 7.82
N VAL A 164 -14.72 -1.60 6.98
CA VAL A 164 -13.36 -2.00 7.33
C VAL A 164 -12.35 -1.34 6.39
N TRP A 165 -11.29 -0.77 6.96
CA TRP A 165 -10.13 -0.22 6.25
C TRP A 165 -8.89 -0.45 7.12
N ILE A 166 -7.97 -1.31 6.65
CA ILE A 166 -6.85 -1.81 7.44
C ILE A 166 -5.57 -1.71 6.60
N PRO A 167 -4.70 -0.73 6.86
CA PRO A 167 -3.44 -0.60 6.14
C PRO A 167 -2.46 -1.68 6.61
N VAL A 168 -1.70 -2.21 5.66
CA VAL A 168 -0.70 -3.25 5.88
C VAL A 168 0.67 -2.73 5.50
N PHE A 169 1.64 -2.83 6.40
CA PHE A 169 3.00 -2.34 6.18
C PHE A 169 4.02 -3.48 6.26
N GLY A 170 5.02 -3.46 5.38
CA GLY A 170 6.21 -4.29 5.47
C GLY A 170 7.28 -3.60 6.30
N VAL A 171 7.50 -4.04 7.55
CA VAL A 171 8.53 -3.47 8.44
C VAL A 171 9.20 -4.60 9.23
N ASP A 172 10.51 -4.51 9.42
CA ASP A 172 11.31 -5.47 10.20
C ASP A 172 11.14 -6.94 9.79
N GLY A 173 11.04 -7.18 8.48
CA GLY A 173 10.87 -8.53 7.93
C GLY A 173 9.51 -9.15 8.25
N ARG A 174 8.50 -8.33 8.54
CA ARG A 174 7.12 -8.75 8.81
C ARG A 174 6.12 -7.91 8.02
N LEU A 175 5.01 -8.51 7.65
CA LEU A 175 3.82 -7.78 7.20
C LEU A 175 2.90 -7.58 8.40
N THR A 176 2.53 -6.32 8.67
CA THR A 176 1.75 -5.93 9.84
C THR A 176 0.53 -5.12 9.43
N ALA A 177 -0.66 -5.59 9.81
CA ALA A 177 -1.95 -4.94 9.60
C ALA A 177 -2.40 -4.19 10.86
N PHE A 178 -2.87 -2.95 10.71
CA PHE A 178 -3.36 -2.11 11.80
C PHE A 178 -4.86 -1.90 11.71
N GLY A 179 -5.62 -2.62 12.54
CA GLY A 179 -7.07 -2.70 12.49
C GLY A 179 -7.83 -1.82 13.45
N PRO A 180 -9.16 -1.97 13.48
CA PRO A 180 -10.02 -1.30 14.44
C PRO A 180 -9.72 -1.76 15.87
N ARG A 181 -10.02 -0.90 16.84
CA ARG A 181 -9.85 -1.18 18.29
C ARG A 181 -8.41 -1.62 18.65
N ASP A 182 -7.43 -0.98 18.01
CA ASP A 182 -5.98 -1.22 18.20
C ASP A 182 -5.50 -2.64 17.96
N ARG A 183 -6.29 -3.42 17.23
CA ARG A 183 -5.87 -4.75 16.81
C ARG A 183 -4.71 -4.61 15.84
N THR A 184 -3.67 -5.41 16.08
CA THR A 184 -2.52 -5.51 15.21
C THR A 184 -2.29 -6.98 14.91
N TRP A 185 -2.24 -7.33 13.63
CA TRP A 185 -1.90 -8.68 13.20
C TRP A 185 -0.58 -8.61 12.46
N SER A 186 0.32 -9.55 12.71
CA SER A 186 1.57 -9.64 11.98
C SER A 186 1.90 -11.08 11.60
N VAL A 187 2.53 -11.20 10.44
CA VAL A 187 3.09 -12.45 9.92
C VAL A 187 4.53 -12.19 9.47
N PRO A 188 5.41 -13.20 9.50
CA PRO A 188 6.70 -13.10 8.84
C PRO A 188 6.54 -12.71 7.37
N ALA A 189 7.43 -11.86 6.85
CA ALA A 189 7.43 -11.54 5.43
C ALA A 189 7.81 -12.78 4.61
N GLY A 190 7.17 -12.94 3.46
CA GLY A 190 7.38 -14.08 2.57
C GLY A 190 6.37 -14.07 1.43
N PRO A 191 6.50 -14.99 0.47
CA PRO A 191 5.68 -14.97 -0.74
C PRO A 191 4.16 -15.10 -0.51
N GLY A 192 3.76 -15.91 0.48
CA GLY A 192 2.35 -16.12 0.86
C GLY A 192 1.86 -15.21 1.99
N ALA A 193 2.72 -14.35 2.54
CA ALA A 193 2.44 -13.61 3.77
C ALA A 193 1.21 -12.69 3.66
N VAL A 194 0.93 -12.13 2.48
CA VAL A 194 -0.31 -11.36 2.25
C VAL A 194 -1.55 -12.24 2.39
N LEU A 195 -1.53 -13.47 1.89
CA LEU A 195 -2.67 -14.38 1.96
C LEU A 195 -2.83 -14.96 3.37
N GLU A 196 -1.74 -15.26 4.07
CA GLU A 196 -1.77 -15.66 5.47
C GLU A 196 -2.33 -14.54 6.35
N LEU A 197 -1.90 -13.30 6.13
CA LEU A 197 -2.39 -12.14 6.88
C LEU A 197 -3.87 -11.87 6.59
N TRP A 198 -4.30 -11.99 5.33
CA TRP A 198 -5.71 -11.90 4.95
C TRP A 198 -6.56 -12.89 5.76
N GLU A 199 -6.12 -14.15 5.85
CA GLU A 199 -6.86 -15.19 6.57
C GLU A 199 -6.94 -14.88 8.08
N ARG A 200 -5.81 -14.50 8.70
CA ARG A 200 -5.79 -14.13 10.12
C ARG A 200 -6.69 -12.95 10.43
N VAL A 201 -6.60 -11.89 9.62
CA VAL A 201 -7.42 -10.68 9.79
C VAL A 201 -8.90 -11.00 9.55
N GLY A 202 -9.23 -11.66 8.44
CA GLY A 202 -10.59 -12.00 8.08
C GLY A 202 -11.28 -12.90 9.12
N ASN A 203 -10.61 -13.96 9.58
CA ASN A 203 -11.15 -14.86 10.58
C ASN A 203 -11.39 -14.15 11.93
N ASP A 204 -10.47 -13.30 12.38
CA ASP A 204 -10.63 -12.55 13.62
C ASP A 204 -11.75 -11.50 13.52
N LEU A 205 -11.89 -10.81 12.38
CA LEU A 205 -12.98 -9.87 12.15
C LEU A 205 -14.35 -10.56 12.11
N VAL A 206 -14.44 -11.77 11.54
CA VAL A 206 -15.65 -12.59 11.57
C VAL A 206 -15.98 -13.04 12.99
N ALA A 207 -14.99 -13.55 13.73
CA ALA A 207 -15.16 -13.94 15.13
C ALA A 207 -15.64 -12.77 16.02
N CYS A 208 -15.25 -11.54 15.67
CA CYS A 208 -15.68 -10.32 16.35
C CYS A 208 -17.01 -9.73 15.84
N GLY A 209 -17.66 -10.36 14.86
CA GLY A 209 -18.90 -9.88 14.26
C GLY A 209 -18.75 -8.59 13.43
N LEU A 210 -17.52 -8.25 13.01
CA LEU A 210 -17.23 -7.09 12.17
C LEU A 210 -17.37 -7.42 10.68
N LEU A 211 -17.29 -8.70 10.30
CA LEU A 211 -17.53 -9.19 8.96
C LEU A 211 -18.42 -10.43 9.00
N GLN A 212 -19.16 -10.67 7.92
CA GLN A 212 -19.95 -11.90 7.75
C GLN A 212 -19.08 -13.07 7.28
N HIS A 213 -18.02 -12.79 6.52
CA HIS A 213 -17.13 -13.80 5.95
C HIS A 213 -15.74 -13.19 5.63
N PRO A 214 -14.62 -13.95 5.68
CA PRO A 214 -13.29 -13.41 5.39
C PRO A 214 -13.14 -12.86 3.97
N ALA A 215 -13.78 -13.50 2.98
CA ALA A 215 -13.77 -13.07 1.58
C ALA A 215 -14.50 -11.74 1.31
N ALA A 216 -15.19 -11.19 2.31
CA ALA A 216 -15.67 -9.81 2.25
C ALA A 216 -14.52 -8.78 2.30
N LEU A 217 -13.30 -9.20 2.65
CA LEU A 217 -12.09 -8.39 2.51
C LEU A 217 -11.48 -8.52 1.12
N TRP A 218 -11.17 -7.39 0.51
CA TRP A 218 -10.31 -7.30 -0.67
C TRP A 218 -9.17 -6.33 -0.41
N GLY A 219 -8.04 -6.54 -1.06
CA GLY A 219 -6.91 -5.63 -1.05
C GLY A 219 -7.16 -4.48 -2.02
N SER A 220 -7.02 -3.25 -1.56
CA SER A 220 -6.90 -2.04 -2.37
C SER A 220 -5.49 -1.46 -2.23
N GLU A 221 -5.09 -0.55 -3.12
CA GLU A 221 -3.78 0.12 -3.07
C GLU A 221 -2.61 -0.89 -3.02
N VAL A 222 -2.75 -2.04 -3.70
CA VAL A 222 -1.73 -3.09 -3.69
C VAL A 222 -0.47 -2.60 -4.39
N SER A 223 0.65 -2.63 -3.67
CA SER A 223 1.96 -2.21 -4.20
C SER A 223 2.40 -3.11 -5.36
N ASP A 224 3.17 -2.56 -6.29
CA ASP A 224 3.72 -3.32 -7.41
C ASP A 224 4.66 -4.43 -6.93
N SER A 225 5.38 -4.20 -5.83
CA SER A 225 6.25 -5.22 -5.21
C SER A 225 5.43 -6.39 -4.70
N THR A 226 4.38 -6.12 -3.93
CA THR A 226 3.47 -7.14 -3.40
C THR A 226 2.77 -7.90 -4.53
N ARG A 227 2.27 -7.19 -5.55
CA ARG A 227 1.64 -7.82 -6.72
C ARG A 227 2.63 -8.70 -7.46
N GLY A 228 3.84 -8.21 -7.71
CA GLY A 228 4.91 -8.96 -8.38
C GLY A 228 5.30 -10.23 -7.63
N ALA A 229 5.47 -10.14 -6.31
CA ALA A 229 5.78 -11.29 -5.46
C ALA A 229 4.67 -12.35 -5.48
N LEU A 230 3.40 -11.94 -5.34
CA LEU A 230 2.26 -12.85 -5.42
C LEU A 230 2.19 -13.56 -6.77
N LEU A 231 2.36 -12.83 -7.87
CA LEU A 231 2.33 -13.42 -9.22
C LEU A 231 3.50 -14.39 -9.45
N ALA A 232 4.70 -14.04 -8.97
CA ALA A 232 5.90 -14.85 -9.14
C ALA A 232 5.86 -16.16 -8.35
N SER A 233 5.15 -16.19 -7.21
CA SER A 233 5.15 -17.35 -6.32
C SER A 233 3.88 -18.20 -6.37
N SER A 234 2.89 -17.82 -7.18
CA SER A 234 1.62 -18.53 -7.32
C SER A 234 1.56 -19.35 -8.60
N GLU A 235 0.66 -20.33 -8.62
CA GLU A 235 0.39 -21.18 -9.78
C GLU A 235 -0.93 -20.78 -10.47
N PRO A 236 -1.01 -20.81 -11.80
CA PRO A 236 -2.28 -20.62 -12.50
C PRO A 236 -3.21 -21.80 -12.22
N THR A 237 -4.50 -21.52 -12.01
CA THR A 237 -5.51 -22.59 -11.79
C THR A 237 -6.10 -23.12 -13.09
N GLY A 238 -5.84 -22.46 -14.23
CA GLY A 238 -6.57 -22.69 -15.48
C GLY A 238 -8.00 -22.13 -15.46
N LEU A 239 -8.39 -21.37 -14.43
CA LEU A 239 -9.69 -20.70 -14.35
C LEU A 239 -9.54 -19.19 -14.50
N THR A 240 -10.57 -18.55 -15.05
CA THR A 240 -10.64 -17.10 -15.21
C THR A 240 -12.01 -16.57 -14.79
N LEU A 241 -12.04 -15.34 -14.27
CA LEU A 241 -13.26 -14.57 -14.06
C LEU A 241 -13.43 -13.61 -15.23
N ARG A 242 -14.60 -13.62 -15.86
CA ARG A 242 -14.92 -12.76 -17.00
C ARG A 242 -16.13 -11.90 -16.72
N PHE A 243 -16.04 -10.63 -17.08
CA PHE A 243 -17.14 -9.68 -16.95
C PHE A 243 -16.97 -8.52 -17.94
N VAL A 244 -18.05 -7.76 -18.13
CA VAL A 244 -18.02 -6.51 -18.91
C VAL A 244 -17.95 -5.35 -17.94
N HIS A 245 -16.93 -4.52 -18.09
CA HIS A 245 -16.76 -3.28 -17.37
C HIS A 245 -17.34 -2.13 -18.20
N PHE A 246 -18.28 -1.39 -17.63
CA PHE A 246 -18.82 -0.17 -18.22
C PHE A 246 -18.01 1.05 -17.79
N HIS A 247 -17.29 1.67 -18.73
CA HIS A 247 -16.67 2.98 -18.55
C HIS A 247 -17.51 4.09 -19.21
N PRO A 248 -17.35 5.35 -18.78
CA PRO A 248 -17.95 6.51 -19.47
C PRO A 248 -17.59 6.58 -20.96
N SER A 249 -16.45 6.01 -21.37
CA SER A 249 -15.98 5.95 -22.75
C SER A 249 -16.39 4.69 -23.52
N GLY A 250 -17.17 3.78 -22.93
CA GLY A 250 -17.66 2.55 -23.54
C GLY A 250 -17.51 1.30 -22.67
N ALA A 251 -17.92 0.15 -23.20
CA ALA A 251 -17.82 -1.13 -22.51
C ALA A 251 -16.56 -1.90 -22.93
N GLY A 252 -15.87 -2.50 -21.97
CA GLY A 252 -14.70 -3.35 -22.17
C GLY A 252 -14.89 -4.72 -21.52
N ARG A 253 -14.42 -5.78 -22.18
CA ARG A 253 -14.35 -7.11 -21.55
C ARG A 253 -13.11 -7.20 -20.68
N VAL A 254 -13.29 -7.71 -19.47
CA VAL A 254 -12.20 -7.98 -18.52
C VAL A 254 -12.12 -9.48 -18.30
N THR A 255 -10.90 -10.01 -18.34
CA THR A 255 -10.58 -11.39 -17.98
C THR A 255 -9.54 -11.35 -16.86
N LEU A 256 -9.87 -11.90 -15.69
CA LEU A 256 -8.99 -11.98 -14.53
C LEU A 256 -8.57 -13.44 -14.30
N PRO A 257 -7.30 -13.80 -14.48
CA PRO A 257 -6.84 -15.15 -14.19
C PRO A 257 -6.89 -15.43 -12.68
N ILE A 258 -7.41 -16.61 -12.33
CA ILE A 258 -7.39 -17.11 -10.95
C ILE A 258 -6.09 -17.85 -10.72
N ARG A 259 -5.38 -17.47 -9.66
CA ARG A 259 -4.13 -18.11 -9.24
C ARG A 259 -4.30 -18.73 -7.86
N ARG A 260 -3.43 -19.69 -7.54
CA ARG A 260 -3.41 -20.42 -6.28
C ARG A 260 -2.06 -20.29 -5.61
N LEU A 261 -2.09 -20.10 -4.29
CA LEU A 261 -0.91 -20.14 -3.45
C LEU A 261 -1.32 -20.60 -2.05
N GLU A 262 -0.60 -21.58 -1.51
CA GLU A 262 -0.80 -22.10 -0.14
C GLU A 262 -2.27 -22.44 0.18
N GLY A 263 -2.94 -23.14 -0.74
CA GLY A 263 -4.33 -23.57 -0.56
C GLY A 263 -5.39 -22.47 -0.72
N ARG A 264 -5.01 -21.21 -0.93
CA ARG A 264 -5.94 -20.09 -1.20
C ARG A 264 -5.92 -19.73 -2.68
N VAL A 265 -7.04 -19.19 -3.15
CA VAL A 265 -7.14 -18.65 -4.52
C VAL A 265 -7.27 -17.14 -4.50
N PHE A 266 -6.77 -16.49 -5.53
CA PHE A 266 -6.87 -15.05 -5.66
C PHE A 266 -6.94 -14.60 -7.12
N ALA A 267 -7.49 -13.40 -7.31
CA ALA A 267 -7.49 -12.69 -8.58
C ALA A 267 -7.07 -11.23 -8.33
N SER A 268 -6.18 -10.72 -9.16
CA SER A 268 -5.75 -9.32 -9.11
C SER A 268 -6.17 -8.59 -10.39
N CYS A 269 -6.79 -7.43 -10.24
CA CYS A 269 -7.07 -6.50 -11.33
C CYS A 269 -6.19 -5.26 -11.19
N GLY A 270 -5.24 -5.08 -12.11
CA GLY A 270 -4.36 -3.91 -12.12
C GLY A 270 -5.11 -2.60 -12.36
N GLU A 271 -6.07 -2.58 -13.29
CA GLU A 271 -6.86 -1.39 -13.63
C GLU A 271 -7.70 -0.89 -12.45
N LEU A 272 -8.26 -1.81 -11.67
CA LEU A 272 -9.05 -1.50 -10.47
C LEU A 272 -8.18 -1.44 -9.20
N SER A 273 -6.87 -1.69 -9.32
CA SER A 273 -5.93 -1.77 -8.21
C SER A 273 -6.41 -2.67 -7.05
N CYS A 274 -7.12 -3.76 -7.38
CA CYS A 274 -7.74 -4.65 -6.39
C CYS A 274 -7.13 -6.06 -6.41
N LEU A 275 -7.12 -6.69 -5.23
CA LEU A 275 -6.75 -8.08 -4.99
C LEU A 275 -7.88 -8.76 -4.22
N HIS A 276 -8.53 -9.74 -4.83
CA HIS A 276 -9.54 -10.56 -4.16
C HIS A 276 -8.93 -11.90 -3.76
N VAL A 277 -9.20 -12.36 -2.55
CA VAL A 277 -8.70 -13.62 -1.98
C VAL A 277 -9.87 -14.43 -1.42
N ALA A 278 -9.83 -15.75 -1.59
CA ALA A 278 -10.86 -16.66 -1.13
C ALA A 278 -10.31 -18.09 -0.91
N PRO A 279 -11.03 -18.96 -0.18
CA PRO A 279 -10.66 -20.37 -0.04
C PRO A 279 -10.83 -21.16 -1.35
N ASP A 280 -11.79 -20.79 -2.20
CA ASP A 280 -12.10 -21.50 -3.45
C ASP A 280 -12.60 -20.54 -4.55
N PRO A 281 -12.57 -20.96 -5.84
CA PRO A 281 -12.98 -20.11 -6.96
C PRO A 281 -14.44 -19.66 -6.93
N GLY A 282 -15.34 -20.44 -6.34
CA GLY A 282 -16.76 -20.11 -6.22
C GLY A 282 -16.95 -18.95 -5.25
N THR A 283 -16.35 -19.05 -4.07
CA THR A 283 -16.32 -17.96 -3.09
C THR A 283 -15.64 -16.71 -3.66
N LEU A 284 -14.53 -16.88 -4.41
CA LEU A 284 -13.84 -15.76 -5.06
C LEU A 284 -14.77 -15.01 -6.01
N ARG A 285 -15.49 -15.74 -6.87
CA ARG A 285 -16.44 -15.18 -7.82
C ARG A 285 -17.55 -14.42 -7.09
N GLU A 286 -18.16 -15.01 -6.08
CA GLU A 286 -19.27 -14.41 -5.33
C GLU A 286 -18.90 -13.05 -4.71
N TYR A 287 -17.79 -12.99 -3.97
CA TYR A 287 -17.40 -11.75 -3.28
C TYR A 287 -16.84 -10.70 -4.23
N LEU A 288 -16.13 -11.11 -5.28
CA LEU A 288 -15.71 -10.20 -6.34
C LEU A 288 -16.93 -9.62 -7.07
N SER A 289 -17.91 -10.45 -7.43
CA SER A 289 -19.18 -10.02 -8.01
C SER A 289 -19.88 -8.98 -7.15
N ALA A 290 -19.97 -9.22 -5.84
CA ALA A 290 -20.61 -8.31 -4.90
C ALA A 290 -19.90 -6.95 -4.84
N HIS A 291 -18.56 -6.97 -4.76
CA HIS A 291 -17.76 -5.75 -4.79
C HIS A 291 -17.94 -4.97 -6.11
N LEU A 292 -17.84 -5.65 -7.26
CA LEU A 292 -17.98 -5.01 -8.56
C LEU A 292 -19.39 -4.43 -8.78
N ALA A 293 -20.43 -5.13 -8.34
CA ALA A 293 -21.80 -4.64 -8.41
C ALA A 293 -22.00 -3.41 -7.51
N GLN A 294 -21.47 -3.44 -6.28
CA GLN A 294 -21.51 -2.30 -5.37
C GLN A 294 -20.75 -1.08 -5.91
N ALA A 295 -19.64 -1.31 -6.62
CA ALA A 295 -18.87 -0.28 -7.28
C ALA A 295 -19.52 0.23 -8.60
N GLY A 296 -20.63 -0.37 -9.04
CA GLY A 296 -21.28 -0.04 -10.32
C GLY A 296 -20.47 -0.46 -11.56
N VAL A 297 -19.50 -1.35 -11.40
CA VAL A 297 -18.65 -1.87 -12.48
C VAL A 297 -19.41 -2.88 -13.35
N VAL A 298 -20.30 -3.66 -12.73
CA VAL A 298 -21.21 -4.63 -13.37
C VAL A 298 -22.66 -4.37 -12.91
N ALA A 299 -23.66 -4.85 -13.66
CA ALA A 299 -25.07 -4.62 -13.34
C ALA A 299 -25.60 -5.55 -12.25
N GLY A 300 -25.05 -6.76 -12.13
CA GLY A 300 -25.41 -7.71 -11.09
C GLY A 300 -24.39 -8.81 -10.86
N LEU A 301 -24.63 -9.63 -9.85
CA LEU A 301 -23.70 -10.67 -9.40
C LEU A 301 -23.45 -11.75 -10.48
N GLN A 302 -24.45 -12.00 -11.30
CA GLN A 302 -24.45 -12.97 -12.40
C GLN A 302 -23.56 -12.55 -13.58
N ASP A 303 -23.16 -11.28 -13.66
CA ASP A 303 -22.38 -10.75 -14.79
C ASP A 303 -20.89 -11.15 -14.72
N VAL A 304 -20.45 -11.69 -13.58
CA VAL A 304 -19.12 -12.30 -13.44
C VAL A 304 -19.24 -13.81 -13.58
N VAL A 305 -18.65 -14.32 -14.64
CA VAL A 305 -18.68 -15.73 -15.01
C VAL A 305 -17.31 -16.35 -14.72
N LEU A 306 -17.34 -17.55 -14.14
CA LEU A 306 -16.16 -18.40 -13.97
C LEU A 306 -16.05 -19.32 -15.19
N GLU A 307 -14.94 -19.26 -15.90
CA GLU A 307 -14.68 -20.07 -17.10
C GLU A 307 -13.33 -20.78 -16.99
N GLU A 308 -13.21 -21.94 -17.64
CA GLU A 308 -11.92 -22.58 -17.90
C GLU A 308 -11.17 -21.79 -18.98
N ASP A 309 -9.87 -21.59 -18.79
CA ASP A 309 -9.00 -20.93 -19.74
C ASP A 309 -8.79 -21.85 -20.95
N GLY A 310 -9.50 -21.56 -22.05
CA GLY A 310 -9.49 -22.34 -23.28
C GLY A 310 -8.19 -22.23 -24.05
N GLY A 311 -7.05 -22.61 -23.46
CA GLY A 311 -5.79 -22.95 -24.12
C GLY A 311 -5.10 -21.87 -24.98
N ALA A 312 -5.61 -20.65 -25.08
CA ALA A 312 -5.12 -19.63 -26.01
C ALA A 312 -4.26 -18.56 -25.32
N SER A 313 -2.98 -18.91 -25.10
CA SER A 313 -1.82 -18.02 -24.96
C SER A 313 -1.64 -17.22 -23.65
N LEU A 314 -0.61 -17.65 -22.92
CA LEU A 314 -0.01 -17.12 -21.68
C LEU A 314 0.52 -15.66 -21.71
N HIS A 315 0.11 -14.82 -22.66
CA HIS A 315 0.58 -13.42 -22.76
C HIS A 315 -0.49 -12.36 -23.07
N ARG A 316 -1.79 -12.68 -23.00
CA ARG A 316 -2.81 -11.62 -23.04
C ARG A 316 -2.95 -10.94 -21.68
N LEU A 317 -2.10 -9.95 -21.48
CA LEU A 317 -2.41 -8.75 -20.70
C LEU A 317 -3.88 -8.35 -20.91
N VAL A 318 -4.51 -7.91 -19.82
CA VAL A 318 -5.81 -7.23 -19.75
C VAL A 318 -6.15 -6.59 -21.10
N ARG A 319 -6.96 -7.29 -21.90
CA ARG A 319 -7.36 -6.78 -23.21
C ARG A 319 -8.73 -6.18 -23.06
N ALA A 320 -8.77 -4.90 -22.73
CA ALA A 320 -9.96 -4.07 -22.90
C ALA A 320 -10.29 -4.01 -24.40
N GLU A 321 -10.96 -5.03 -24.92
CA GLU A 321 -11.55 -4.94 -26.25
C GLU A 321 -12.74 -3.99 -26.14
N ARG A 322 -12.59 -2.78 -26.70
CA ARG A 322 -13.69 -1.82 -26.87
C ARG A 322 -14.73 -2.48 -27.77
N LEU A 323 -15.88 -2.81 -27.21
CA LEU A 323 -17.00 -3.26 -28.01
C LEU A 323 -17.56 -2.04 -28.76
N PRO A 324 -17.74 -2.11 -30.10
CA PRO A 324 -18.48 -1.08 -30.81
C PRO A 324 -19.90 -1.07 -30.27
N VAL A 325 -20.34 0.08 -29.74
CA VAL A 325 -21.73 0.29 -29.37
C VAL A 325 -22.52 0.40 -30.67
N GLY A 326 -23.05 -0.73 -31.14
CA GLY A 326 -24.09 -0.74 -32.15
C GLY A 326 -25.37 -0.20 -31.53
N LEU A 327 -25.67 1.08 -31.75
CA LEU A 327 -27.01 1.61 -31.57
C LEU A 327 -27.91 0.91 -32.61
N ALA A 328 -28.52 -0.20 -32.22
CA ALA A 328 -29.65 -0.75 -32.95
C ALA A 328 -30.86 0.14 -32.64
N SER A 329 -31.10 1.13 -33.51
CA SER A 329 -32.38 1.81 -33.62
C SER A 329 -33.42 0.81 -34.13
N SER A 330 -34.28 0.27 -33.26
CA SER A 330 -35.51 -0.37 -33.68
C SER A 330 -36.62 0.68 -33.75
N HIS A 331 -36.87 1.21 -34.95
CA HIS A 331 -38.18 1.73 -35.29
C HIS A 331 -38.99 0.58 -35.92
N ALA A 332 -40.04 0.18 -35.22
CA ALA A 332 -41.30 -0.27 -35.79
C ALA A 332 -42.40 0.29 -34.88
#